data_AF-A0A327GTI8-F1
#
_entry.id   AF-A0A327GTI8-F1
#
_cell.length_a   1.000
_cell.length_b   1.000
_cell.length_c   1.000
_cell.angle_alpha   90.00
_cell.angle_beta   90.00
_cell.angle_gamma   90.00
#
_symmetry.space_group_name_H-M   'P 1'
#
loop_
_entity.id
_entity.type
_entity.pdbx_description
1 polymer ?
#
loop_
_entity_poly.entity_id
_entity_poly.type
_entity_poly.pdbx_seq_one_letter_code
_entity_poly.pdbx_strand_id
1 'polypeptide(L)'
;MARVVMRLVDPDSLESLLSMKPVDLFIGMEKQELRHLRPDPTESLHRPFSVDVEGDLMDAWDASSQNSMQSIFDIKPVEARSQTVYSLCMWASTAEWSCWDARAYLYLEPYVSRSIDLSDILVPDLWKDFASSLSAYSRGEYIDSVTRDWISRRDEIGAPSESEKDPHLVSTMSAHRGNSSDLYDISRAIRENSPSIMLGIEQTPISGWTLNGVQISEISGGV
;
A
#
# COMPACT_ATOMS: atom_id res chain seq x y z
N MET A 1 6.36 17.21 3.27
CA MET A 1 5.56 16.38 2.35
C MET A 1 5.57 14.99 2.91
N ALA A 2 4.39 14.42 3.10
CA ALA A 2 4.23 13.07 3.62
C ALA A 2 4.29 12.07 2.45
N ARG A 3 4.87 10.89 2.67
CA ARG A 3 4.85 9.82 1.66
C ARG A 3 3.65 8.93 1.93
N VAL A 4 2.71 8.94 1.00
CA VAL A 4 1.55 8.04 1.00
C VAL A 4 2.00 6.70 0.45
N VAL A 5 1.58 5.62 1.12
CA VAL A 5 1.86 4.25 0.72
C VAL A 5 0.54 3.48 0.64
N MET A 6 0.34 2.79 -0.47
CA MET A 6 -0.73 1.83 -0.69
C MET A 6 -0.13 0.46 -0.95
N ARG A 7 -0.69 -0.56 -0.33
CA ARG A 7 -0.36 -1.96 -0.60
C ARG A 7 -1.60 -2.76 -0.92
N LEU A 8 -1.47 -3.64 -1.90
CA LEU A 8 -2.45 -4.67 -2.18
C LEU A 8 -2.07 -5.89 -1.38
N VAL A 9 -3.00 -6.35 -0.54
CA VAL A 9 -2.82 -7.50 0.34
C VAL A 9 -3.73 -8.62 -0.14
N ASP A 10 -3.15 -9.79 -0.38
CA ASP A 10 -3.88 -10.99 -0.76
C ASP A 10 -4.76 -11.46 0.41
N PRO A 11 -6.09 -11.47 0.26
CA PRO A 11 -7.00 -11.76 1.37
C PRO A 11 -6.87 -13.21 1.84
N ASP A 12 -6.72 -14.17 0.93
CA ASP A 12 -6.65 -15.61 1.26
C ASP A 12 -5.37 -15.94 2.04
N SER A 13 -4.22 -15.42 1.61
CA SER A 13 -2.94 -15.55 2.31
C SER A 13 -3.01 -14.90 3.69
N LEU A 14 -3.57 -13.69 3.78
CA LEU A 14 -3.69 -12.98 5.05
C LEU A 14 -4.61 -13.73 6.03
N GLU A 15 -5.80 -14.17 5.58
CA GLU A 15 -6.75 -14.92 6.41
C GLU A 15 -6.13 -16.23 6.90
N SER A 16 -5.41 -16.94 6.03
CA SER A 16 -4.70 -18.18 6.39
C SER A 16 -3.69 -17.96 7.51
N LEU A 17 -2.95 -16.85 7.48
CA LEU A 17 -1.98 -16.49 8.51
C LEU A 17 -2.66 -16.02 9.81
N LEU A 18 -3.68 -15.16 9.71
CA LEU A 18 -4.43 -14.64 10.85
C LEU A 18 -5.21 -15.71 11.62
N SER A 19 -5.55 -16.81 10.94
CA SER A 19 -6.26 -17.95 11.52
C SER A 19 -5.35 -18.92 12.28
N MET A 20 -4.03 -18.78 12.17
CA MET A 20 -3.09 -19.62 12.90
C MET A 20 -3.10 -19.28 14.40
N LYS A 21 -2.85 -20.29 15.23
CA LYS A 21 -2.49 -20.03 16.62
C LYS A 21 -1.15 -19.28 16.62
N PRO A 22 -0.96 -18.28 17.50
CA PRO A 22 0.29 -17.53 17.56
C PRO A 22 1.53 -18.43 17.65
N VAL A 23 1.49 -19.45 18.53
CA VAL A 23 2.61 -20.38 18.68
C VAL A 23 2.96 -21.14 17.39
N ASP A 24 1.96 -21.57 16.62
CA ASP A 24 2.18 -22.31 15.38
C ASP A 24 2.72 -21.37 14.28
N LEU A 25 2.20 -20.15 14.21
CA LEU A 25 2.70 -19.10 13.30
C LEU A 25 4.18 -18.83 13.55
N PHE A 26 4.56 -18.51 14.79
CA PHE A 26 5.93 -18.08 15.09
C PHE A 26 6.93 -19.24 14.95
N ILE A 27 6.58 -20.47 15.35
CA ILE A 27 7.41 -21.65 15.07
C ILE A 27 7.57 -21.87 13.56
N GLY A 28 6.49 -21.73 12.79
CA GLY A 28 6.54 -21.87 11.33
C GLY A 28 7.42 -20.82 10.65
N MET A 29 7.39 -19.58 11.15
CA MET A 29 8.28 -18.51 10.68
C MET A 29 9.74 -18.78 11.03
N GLU A 30 10.04 -19.17 12.28
CA GLU A 30 11.40 -19.53 12.73
C GLU A 30 12.00 -20.65 11.86
N LYS A 31 11.19 -21.65 11.51
CA LYS A 31 11.60 -22.77 10.66
C LYS A 31 11.54 -22.47 9.15
N GLN A 32 11.10 -21.27 8.76
CA GLN A 32 10.89 -20.86 7.37
C GLN A 32 9.89 -21.73 6.60
N GLU A 33 9.00 -22.42 7.30
CA GLU A 33 8.03 -23.36 6.73
C GLU A 33 6.86 -22.65 6.05
N LEU A 34 6.61 -21.36 6.38
CA LEU A 34 5.46 -20.60 5.89
C LEU A 34 5.71 -19.80 4.61
N ARG A 35 6.92 -19.86 4.02
CA ARG A 35 7.26 -19.10 2.80
C ARG A 35 6.39 -19.43 1.60
N HIS A 36 5.86 -20.64 1.52
CA HIS A 36 4.95 -21.07 0.46
C HIS A 36 3.57 -20.38 0.54
N LEU A 37 3.20 -19.77 1.67
CA LEU A 37 1.98 -18.98 1.83
C LEU A 37 2.14 -17.55 1.33
N ARG A 38 3.35 -17.16 0.94
CA ARG A 38 3.62 -15.84 0.41
C ARG A 38 3.06 -15.75 -1.02
N PRO A 39 2.14 -14.82 -1.32
CA PRO A 39 1.54 -14.74 -2.63
C PRO A 39 2.54 -14.21 -3.67
N ASP A 40 2.29 -14.56 -4.93
CA ASP A 40 3.05 -14.04 -6.06
C ASP A 40 2.83 -12.53 -6.21
N PRO A 41 3.87 -11.78 -6.61
CA PRO A 41 3.72 -10.36 -6.87
C PRO A 41 2.76 -10.12 -8.04
N THR A 42 1.98 -9.04 -7.96
CA THR A 42 1.20 -8.60 -9.12
C THR A 42 2.15 -8.21 -10.24
N GLU A 43 1.92 -8.73 -11.46
CA GLU A 43 2.82 -8.54 -12.60
C GLU A 43 3.21 -7.06 -12.78
N SER A 44 4.49 -6.82 -13.08
CA SER A 44 5.12 -5.51 -13.30
C SER A 44 5.15 -4.54 -12.11
N LEU A 45 4.47 -4.83 -11.00
CA LEU A 45 4.46 -3.98 -9.82
C LEU A 45 5.57 -4.35 -8.83
N HIS A 46 6.14 -3.31 -8.23
CA HIS A 46 7.03 -3.49 -7.10
C HIS A 46 6.24 -4.10 -5.93
N ARG A 47 6.80 -5.14 -5.32
CA ARG A 47 6.37 -5.65 -4.01
C ARG A 47 7.28 -5.03 -2.95
N PRO A 48 6.75 -4.62 -1.77
CA PRO A 48 7.60 -4.07 -0.72
C PRO A 48 8.79 -4.99 -0.42
N PHE A 49 9.97 -4.41 -0.29
CA PHE A 49 11.18 -5.13 0.13
C PHE A 49 11.01 -5.63 1.57
N SER A 50 10.70 -6.92 1.73
CA SER A 50 10.67 -7.59 3.04
C SER A 50 12.08 -8.06 3.38
N VAL A 51 12.98 -7.15 3.75
CA VAL A 51 14.36 -7.55 4.08
C VAL A 51 14.38 -8.47 5.32
N ASP A 52 13.39 -8.39 6.22
CA ASP A 52 13.15 -9.45 7.21
C ASP A 52 11.75 -9.36 7.88
N VAL A 53 10.66 -9.60 7.14
CA VAL A 53 9.32 -9.65 7.78
C VAL A 53 9.23 -10.81 8.78
N GLU A 54 9.97 -11.90 8.54
CA GLU A 54 10.17 -12.96 9.53
C GLU A 54 10.76 -12.41 10.85
N GLY A 55 11.83 -11.61 10.77
CA GLY A 55 12.47 -10.95 11.91
C GLY A 55 11.53 -10.00 12.66
N ASP A 56 10.81 -9.13 11.95
CA ASP A 56 9.82 -8.23 12.57
C ASP A 56 8.73 -9.00 13.35
N LEU A 57 8.35 -10.17 12.84
CA LEU A 57 7.40 -11.06 13.54
C LEU A 57 8.02 -11.67 14.80
N MET A 58 9.29 -12.11 14.76
CA MET A 58 9.97 -12.64 15.94
C MET A 58 10.13 -11.57 17.02
N ASP A 59 10.52 -10.35 16.64
CA ASP A 59 10.64 -9.23 17.57
C ASP A 59 9.30 -8.90 18.24
N ALA A 60 8.21 -8.93 17.47
CA ALA A 60 6.86 -8.75 18.01
C ALA A 60 6.46 -9.87 18.99
N TRP A 61 6.84 -11.12 18.70
CA TRP A 61 6.57 -12.27 19.56
C TRP A 61 7.34 -12.20 20.88
N ASP A 62 8.61 -11.80 20.84
CA ASP A 62 9.45 -11.64 22.03
C ASP A 62 8.97 -10.47 22.91
N ALA A 63 8.41 -9.43 22.29
CA ALA A 63 7.77 -8.32 22.99
C ALA A 63 6.39 -8.67 23.58
N SER A 64 5.83 -9.84 23.26
CA SER A 64 4.47 -10.23 23.67
C SER A 64 4.41 -10.93 25.03
N SER A 65 3.26 -10.84 25.71
CA SER A 65 2.99 -11.65 26.90
C SER A 65 2.57 -13.07 26.48
N GLN A 66 3.53 -13.99 26.45
CA GLN A 66 3.40 -15.33 25.86
C GLN A 66 2.44 -16.33 26.57
N ASN A 67 1.47 -15.86 27.36
CA ASN A 67 0.60 -16.72 28.15
C ASN A 67 -0.77 -16.96 27.49
N SER A 68 -1.03 -18.22 27.14
CA SER A 68 -2.36 -18.76 26.79
C SER A 68 -3.09 -18.14 25.59
N MET A 69 -2.39 -17.42 24.71
CA MET A 69 -2.97 -16.83 23.49
C MET A 69 -3.48 -17.91 22.53
N GLN A 70 -4.74 -17.81 22.10
CA GLN A 70 -5.34 -18.73 21.12
C GLN A 70 -5.42 -18.10 19.72
N SER A 71 -5.44 -16.77 19.65
CA SER A 71 -5.49 -16.00 18.42
C SER A 71 -4.40 -14.91 18.41
N ILE A 72 -3.96 -14.52 17.21
CA ILE A 72 -3.08 -13.34 17.01
C ILE A 72 -3.70 -12.09 17.62
N PHE A 73 -5.04 -11.99 17.68
CA PHE A 73 -5.73 -10.84 18.27
C PHE A 73 -5.63 -10.78 19.80
N ASP A 74 -5.27 -11.89 20.44
CA ASP A 74 -5.05 -11.99 21.89
C ASP A 74 -3.68 -11.44 22.31
N ILE A 75 -2.77 -11.18 21.35
CA ILE A 75 -1.43 -10.67 21.62
C ILE A 75 -1.51 -9.36 22.40
N LYS A 76 -0.72 -9.29 23.48
CA LYS A 76 -0.50 -8.09 24.29
C LYS A 76 1.00 -7.86 24.42
N PRO A 77 1.47 -6.60 24.51
CA PRO A 77 0.69 -5.36 24.47
C PRO A 77 0.18 -5.04 23.05
N VAL A 78 -0.63 -3.97 22.90
CA VAL A 78 -1.26 -3.64 21.61
C VAL A 78 -0.23 -3.31 20.53
N GLU A 79 0.93 -2.81 20.91
CA GLU A 79 2.07 -2.52 20.04
C GLU A 79 2.62 -3.79 19.41
N ALA A 80 2.85 -4.85 20.21
CA ALA A 80 3.28 -6.16 19.72
C ALA A 80 2.24 -6.74 18.75
N ARG A 81 0.95 -6.69 19.11
CA ARG A 81 -0.13 -7.14 18.23
C ARG A 81 -0.19 -6.35 16.92
N SER A 82 -0.07 -5.03 16.99
CA SER A 82 -0.11 -4.15 15.83
C SER A 82 1.06 -4.45 14.89
N GLN A 83 2.26 -4.65 15.45
CA GLN A 83 3.43 -5.08 14.69
C GLN A 83 3.18 -6.44 14.03
N THR A 84 2.66 -7.44 14.75
CA THR A 84 2.32 -8.74 14.19
C THR A 84 1.34 -8.61 13.02
N VAL A 85 0.22 -7.92 13.19
CA VAL A 85 -0.80 -7.77 12.15
C VAL A 85 -0.25 -7.03 10.92
N TYR A 86 0.51 -5.95 11.13
CA TYR A 86 1.18 -5.21 10.06
C TYR A 86 2.16 -6.09 9.29
N SER A 87 3.03 -6.83 9.99
CA SER A 87 3.99 -7.73 9.37
C SER A 87 3.30 -8.85 8.58
N LEU A 88 2.16 -9.37 9.05
CA LEU A 88 1.36 -10.33 8.27
C LEU A 88 0.74 -9.69 7.01
N CYS A 89 0.29 -8.43 7.08
CA CYS A 89 -0.13 -7.70 5.89
C CYS A 89 1.02 -7.51 4.89
N MET A 90 2.22 -7.21 5.37
CA MET A 90 3.44 -7.12 4.55
C MET A 90 3.79 -8.47 3.92
N TRP A 91 3.63 -9.57 4.66
CA TRP A 91 3.84 -10.92 4.18
C TRP A 91 2.88 -11.28 3.03
N ALA A 92 1.61 -10.94 3.21
CA ALA A 92 0.54 -11.17 2.23
C ALA A 92 0.48 -10.09 1.14
N SER A 93 1.38 -9.10 1.12
CA SER A 93 1.36 -8.03 0.12
C SER A 93 1.82 -8.53 -1.25
N THR A 94 1.06 -8.22 -2.29
CA THR A 94 1.34 -8.55 -3.70
C THR A 94 1.87 -7.37 -4.49
N ALA A 95 1.61 -6.14 -4.04
CA ALA A 95 2.10 -4.92 -4.68
C ALA A 95 2.19 -3.74 -3.69
N GLU A 96 3.03 -2.77 -4.01
CA GLU A 96 3.13 -1.48 -3.35
C GLU A 96 3.15 -0.36 -4.37
N TRP A 97 2.41 0.70 -4.07
CA TRP A 97 2.50 1.97 -4.74
C TRP A 97 2.72 3.07 -3.71
N SER A 98 3.58 4.03 -4.02
CA SER A 98 3.81 5.14 -3.11
C SER A 98 4.24 6.41 -3.83
N CYS A 99 3.78 7.54 -3.31
CA CYS A 99 4.18 8.85 -3.81
C CYS A 99 4.17 9.90 -2.69
N TRP A 100 4.71 11.07 -3.00
CA TRP A 100 4.51 12.26 -2.15
C TRP A 100 3.06 12.71 -2.23
N ASP A 101 2.45 13.01 -1.09
CA ASP A 101 1.08 13.52 -0.93
C ASP A 101 0.65 14.53 -2.00
N ALA A 102 1.45 15.58 -2.25
CA ALA A 102 1.14 16.60 -3.24
C ALA A 102 1.02 16.05 -4.68
N ARG A 103 1.70 14.93 -4.99
CA ARG A 103 1.60 14.26 -6.30
C ARG A 103 0.39 13.35 -6.40
N ALA A 104 -0.16 12.87 -5.28
CA ALA A 104 -1.36 12.04 -5.31
C ALA A 104 -2.54 12.80 -5.94
N TYR A 105 -2.69 14.10 -5.66
CA TYR A 105 -3.72 14.96 -6.27
C TYR A 105 -3.62 14.97 -7.80
N LEU A 106 -2.41 15.08 -8.35
CA LEU A 106 -2.17 15.04 -9.80
C LEU A 106 -2.62 13.70 -10.42
N TYR A 107 -2.49 12.60 -9.69
CA TYR A 107 -2.76 11.26 -10.21
C TYR A 107 -4.21 10.82 -10.04
N LEU A 108 -4.87 11.26 -8.96
CA LEU A 108 -6.17 10.77 -8.53
C LEU A 108 -7.29 11.77 -8.83
N GLU A 109 -7.12 13.03 -8.44
CA GLU A 109 -8.21 14.03 -8.39
C GLU A 109 -8.95 14.20 -9.73
N PRO A 110 -8.28 14.25 -10.90
CA PRO A 110 -8.98 14.39 -12.19
C PRO A 110 -9.87 13.21 -12.57
N TYR A 111 -9.73 12.07 -11.89
CA TYR A 111 -10.37 10.79 -12.22
C TYR A 111 -11.34 10.32 -11.15
N VAL A 112 -11.65 11.17 -10.18
CA VAL A 112 -12.69 10.95 -9.17
C VAL A 112 -13.72 12.07 -9.25
N SER A 113 -14.97 11.79 -8.88
CA SER A 113 -16.11 12.71 -9.06
C SER A 113 -16.18 13.85 -8.02
N ARG A 114 -15.16 13.98 -7.16
CA ARG A 114 -15.12 14.90 -6.03
C ARG A 114 -13.70 15.42 -5.84
N SER A 115 -13.55 16.59 -5.22
CA SER A 115 -12.24 16.98 -4.69
C SER A 115 -11.85 16.04 -3.56
N ILE A 116 -10.54 15.84 -3.41
CA ILE A 116 -9.95 14.95 -2.41
C ILE A 116 -9.14 15.78 -1.42
N ASP A 117 -9.15 15.38 -0.16
CA ASP A 117 -8.20 15.83 0.85
C ASP A 117 -7.20 14.71 1.19
N LEU A 118 -6.13 15.04 1.91
CA LEU A 118 -5.14 14.02 2.32
C LEU A 118 -5.78 12.88 3.14
N SER A 119 -6.80 13.19 3.95
CA SER A 119 -7.53 12.16 4.70
C SER A 119 -8.30 11.20 3.79
N ASP A 120 -8.79 11.66 2.64
CA ASP A 120 -9.49 10.81 1.67
C ASP A 120 -8.57 9.77 1.03
N ILE A 121 -7.29 10.11 0.89
CA ILE A 121 -6.29 9.20 0.33
C ILE A 121 -6.08 7.97 1.23
N LEU A 122 -6.42 8.08 2.52
CA LEU A 122 -6.41 6.97 3.48
C LEU A 122 -7.75 6.21 3.54
N VAL A 123 -8.70 6.52 2.65
CA VAL A 123 -10.00 5.84 2.56
C VAL A 123 -9.98 4.83 1.38
N PRO A 124 -10.15 3.52 1.61
CA PRO A 124 -10.12 2.52 0.55
C PRO A 124 -11.14 2.74 -0.57
N ASP A 125 -12.31 3.28 -0.25
CA ASP A 125 -13.36 3.50 -1.24
C ASP A 125 -12.98 4.53 -2.30
N LEU A 126 -12.14 5.53 -1.95
CA LEU A 126 -11.57 6.44 -2.94
C LEU A 126 -10.79 5.65 -4.01
N TRP A 127 -10.01 4.66 -3.59
CA TRP A 127 -9.20 3.85 -4.49
C TRP A 127 -10.04 2.91 -5.37
N LYS A 128 -11.15 2.38 -4.83
CA LYS A 128 -12.11 1.58 -5.60
C LYS A 128 -12.86 2.43 -6.62
N ASP A 129 -13.28 3.64 -6.25
CA ASP A 129 -13.94 4.60 -7.14
C ASP A 129 -13.01 5.07 -8.25
N PHE A 130 -11.77 5.42 -7.88
CA PHE A 130 -10.70 5.74 -8.83
C PHE A 130 -10.45 4.58 -9.78
N ALA A 131 -10.29 3.36 -9.26
CA ALA A 131 -10.05 2.19 -10.10
C ALA A 131 -11.21 1.92 -11.06
N SER A 132 -12.45 2.07 -10.60
CA SER A 132 -13.64 1.93 -11.44
C SER A 132 -13.67 2.99 -12.55
N SER A 133 -13.39 4.25 -12.21
CA SER A 133 -13.37 5.37 -13.17
C SER A 133 -12.24 5.20 -14.19
N LEU A 134 -11.07 4.72 -13.76
CA LEU A 134 -9.91 4.54 -14.62
C LEU A 134 -10.10 3.44 -15.68
N SER A 135 -11.05 2.52 -15.47
CA SER A 135 -11.37 1.47 -16.45
C SER A 135 -11.88 2.00 -17.80
N ALA A 136 -12.31 3.26 -17.85
CA ALA A 136 -12.72 3.94 -19.09
C ALA A 136 -11.53 4.43 -19.95
N TYR A 137 -10.31 4.35 -19.44
CA TYR A 137 -9.10 4.83 -20.09
C TYR A 137 -8.18 3.66 -20.42
N SER A 138 -7.49 3.74 -21.56
CA SER A 138 -6.30 2.91 -21.77
C SER A 138 -5.13 3.39 -20.90
N ARG A 139 -4.16 2.49 -20.69
CA ARG A 139 -2.92 2.80 -19.96
C ARG A 139 -2.21 4.03 -20.50
N GLY A 140 -2.11 4.14 -21.84
CA GLY A 140 -1.46 5.27 -22.51
C GLY A 140 -2.20 6.58 -22.29
N GLU A 141 -3.52 6.58 -22.46
CA GLU A 141 -4.35 7.78 -22.28
C GLU A 141 -4.26 8.34 -20.85
N TYR A 142 -4.24 7.47 -19.83
CA TYR A 142 -4.07 7.89 -18.45
C TYR A 142 -2.70 8.54 -18.20
N ILE A 143 -1.63 7.85 -18.57
CA ILE A 143 -0.24 8.31 -18.37
C ILE A 143 -0.01 9.66 -19.07
N ASP A 144 -0.48 9.78 -20.32
CA ASP A 144 -0.31 11.00 -21.10
C ASP A 144 -1.16 12.14 -20.54
N SER A 145 -2.36 11.86 -20.04
CA SER A 145 -3.22 12.85 -19.39
C SER A 145 -2.59 13.40 -18.10
N VAL A 146 -2.04 12.53 -17.25
CA VAL A 146 -1.28 12.92 -16.05
C VAL A 146 -0.07 13.79 -16.42
N THR A 147 0.69 13.37 -17.44
CA THR A 147 1.89 14.10 -17.88
C THR A 147 1.53 15.49 -18.40
N ARG A 148 0.44 15.60 -19.16
CA ARG A 148 -0.05 16.88 -19.69
C ARG A 148 -0.55 17.82 -18.58
N ASP A 149 -1.29 17.30 -17.60
CA ASP A 149 -1.73 18.10 -16.45
C ASP A 149 -0.52 18.64 -15.67
N TRP A 150 0.48 17.79 -15.42
CA TRP A 150 1.72 18.22 -14.77
C TRP A 150 2.46 19.34 -15.52
N ILE A 151 2.55 19.25 -16.85
CA ILE A 151 3.15 20.31 -17.68
C ILE A 151 2.32 21.60 -17.59
N SER A 152 0.98 21.50 -17.67
CA SER A 152 0.09 22.68 -17.54
C SER A 152 0.30 23.41 -16.23
N ARG A 153 0.31 22.69 -15.10
CA ARG A 153 0.53 23.26 -13.77
C ARG A 153 1.92 23.91 -13.62
N ARG A 154 2.94 23.39 -14.33
CA ARG A 154 4.28 24.00 -14.38
C ARG A 154 4.27 25.31 -15.16
N ASP A 155 3.60 25.35 -16.31
CA ASP A 155 3.51 26.54 -17.14
C ASP A 155 2.74 27.66 -16.42
N GLU A 156 1.69 27.33 -15.66
CA GLU A 156 0.91 28.27 -14.84
C GLU A 156 1.74 29.01 -13.78
N ILE A 157 2.76 28.36 -13.22
CA ILE A 157 3.67 28.97 -12.24
C ILE A 157 4.92 29.59 -12.89
N GLY A 158 4.97 29.63 -14.24
CA GLY A 158 6.10 30.16 -14.99
C GLY A 158 7.38 29.34 -14.87
N ALA A 159 7.29 28.04 -14.60
CA ALA A 159 8.45 27.17 -14.51
C ALA A 159 9.07 26.94 -15.91
N PRO A 160 10.41 26.72 -16.02
CA PRO A 160 11.03 26.50 -17.32
C PRO A 160 10.51 25.24 -18.02
N SER A 161 10.20 25.37 -19.31
CA SER A 161 9.70 24.27 -20.16
C SER A 161 10.82 23.55 -20.94
N GLU A 162 12.05 24.07 -20.90
CA GLU A 162 13.21 23.53 -21.62
C GLU A 162 14.20 22.86 -20.64
N SER A 163 14.69 21.68 -21.00
CA SER A 163 15.61 20.90 -20.14
C SER A 163 16.97 21.57 -19.91
N GLU A 164 17.37 22.49 -20.79
CA GLU A 164 18.59 23.29 -20.59
C GLU A 164 18.46 24.25 -19.40
N LYS A 165 17.23 24.71 -19.13
CA LYS A 165 16.89 25.63 -18.04
C LYS A 165 16.42 24.90 -16.78
N ASP A 166 15.95 23.66 -16.92
CA ASP A 166 15.64 22.74 -15.82
C ASP A 166 16.22 21.34 -16.10
N PRO A 167 17.39 20.99 -15.53
CA PRO A 167 18.03 19.70 -15.76
C PRO A 167 17.22 18.51 -15.20
N HIS A 168 16.24 18.74 -14.34
CA HIS A 168 15.39 17.70 -13.74
C HIS A 168 14.05 17.53 -14.47
N LEU A 169 13.75 18.31 -15.51
CA LEU A 169 12.50 18.24 -16.26
C LEU A 169 12.22 16.82 -16.76
N VAL A 170 13.18 16.22 -17.48
CA VAL A 170 13.01 14.90 -18.11
C VAL A 170 12.92 13.79 -17.06
N SER A 171 13.74 13.83 -16.01
CA SER A 171 13.71 12.81 -14.96
C SER A 171 12.42 12.88 -14.14
N THR A 172 11.92 14.09 -13.86
CA THR A 172 10.65 14.28 -13.15
C THR A 172 9.47 13.82 -13.99
N MET A 173 9.47 14.13 -15.29
CA MET A 173 8.47 13.64 -16.23
C MET A 173 8.47 12.10 -16.28
N SER A 174 9.64 11.48 -16.38
CA SER A 174 9.78 10.02 -16.35
C SER A 174 9.24 9.42 -15.06
N ALA A 175 9.48 10.06 -13.91
CA ALA A 175 8.94 9.63 -12.63
C ALA A 175 7.41 9.73 -12.56
N HIS A 176 6.79 10.76 -13.14
CA HIS A 176 5.33 10.86 -13.24
C HIS A 176 4.76 9.76 -14.15
N ARG A 177 5.41 9.50 -15.29
CA ARG A 177 5.02 8.42 -16.20
C ARG A 177 5.11 7.04 -15.55
N GLY A 178 6.19 6.76 -14.82
CA GLY A 178 6.36 5.52 -14.05
C GLY A 178 5.30 5.36 -12.97
N ASN A 179 5.08 6.38 -12.12
CA ASN A 179 4.09 6.30 -11.05
C ASN A 179 2.65 6.13 -11.55
N SER A 180 2.27 6.82 -12.63
CA SER A 180 0.94 6.67 -13.25
C SER A 180 0.80 5.32 -13.96
N SER A 181 1.86 4.85 -14.59
CA SER A 181 1.97 3.48 -15.11
C SER A 181 1.67 2.44 -14.03
N ASP A 182 2.35 2.51 -12.89
CA ASP A 182 2.16 1.58 -11.78
C ASP A 182 0.75 1.71 -11.18
N LEU A 183 0.24 2.94 -11.07
CA LEU A 183 -1.10 3.18 -10.54
C LEU A 183 -2.21 2.63 -11.45
N TYR A 184 -1.99 2.62 -12.76
CA TYR A 184 -2.90 1.97 -13.70
C TYR A 184 -2.96 0.46 -13.45
N ASP A 185 -1.81 -0.19 -13.27
CA ASP A 185 -1.73 -1.63 -13.03
C ASP A 185 -2.31 -1.99 -11.64
N ILE A 186 -2.08 -1.15 -10.61
CA ILE A 186 -2.75 -1.23 -9.31
C ILE A 186 -4.27 -1.15 -9.47
N SER A 187 -4.77 -0.18 -10.25
CA SER A 187 -6.21 -0.01 -10.47
C SER A 187 -6.84 -1.26 -11.07
N ARG A 188 -6.13 -1.92 -12.00
CA ARG A 188 -6.56 -3.15 -12.63
C ARG A 188 -6.64 -4.28 -11.61
N ALA A 189 -5.59 -4.44 -10.81
CA ALA A 189 -5.54 -5.45 -9.75
C ALA A 189 -6.64 -5.27 -8.69
N ILE A 190 -6.98 -4.02 -8.32
CA ILE A 190 -8.10 -3.73 -7.41
C ILE A 190 -9.41 -4.29 -7.97
N ARG A 191 -9.69 -4.09 -9.26
CA ARG A 191 -10.93 -4.53 -9.91
C ARG A 191 -10.99 -6.04 -10.14
N GLU A 192 -9.87 -6.65 -10.52
CA GLU A 192 -9.82 -8.04 -10.99
C GLU A 192 -9.67 -9.03 -9.83
N ASN A 193 -8.90 -8.68 -8.80
CA ASN A 193 -8.50 -9.60 -7.74
C ASN A 193 -9.18 -9.30 -6.39
N SER A 194 -9.92 -8.19 -6.28
CA SER A 194 -10.55 -7.74 -5.03
C SER A 194 -9.62 -7.84 -3.80
N PRO A 195 -8.38 -7.33 -3.87
CA PRO A 195 -7.43 -7.41 -2.78
C PRO A 195 -7.90 -6.59 -1.58
N SER A 196 -7.40 -6.94 -0.40
CA SER A 196 -7.46 -6.01 0.74
C SER A 196 -6.53 -4.82 0.47
N ILE A 197 -6.98 -3.62 0.83
CA ILE A 197 -6.26 -2.38 0.58
C ILE A 197 -5.68 -1.88 1.90
N MET A 198 -4.35 -1.87 2.00
CA MET A 198 -3.63 -1.33 3.14
C MET A 198 -3.08 0.06 2.80
N LEU A 199 -3.36 1.04 3.65
CA LEU A 199 -3.01 2.45 3.43
C LEU A 199 -2.29 3.03 4.64
N GLY A 200 -1.30 3.87 4.40
CA GLY A 200 -0.65 4.61 5.46
C GLY A 200 0.26 5.71 4.94
N ILE A 201 0.80 6.46 5.89
CA ILE A 201 1.83 7.46 5.66
C ILE A 201 3.12 6.93 6.26
N GLU A 202 4.22 6.95 5.50
CA GLU A 202 5.50 6.34 5.92
C GLU A 202 5.99 6.80 7.30
N GLN A 203 5.71 8.05 7.69
CA GLN A 203 6.10 8.61 9.00
C GLN A 203 5.11 8.32 10.14
N THR A 204 3.98 7.67 9.86
CA THR A 204 2.97 7.34 10.88
C THR A 204 3.29 6.02 11.58
N PRO A 205 3.07 5.92 12.90
CA PRO A 205 3.21 4.66 13.62
C PRO A 205 2.35 3.57 12.97
N ILE A 206 2.86 2.33 12.97
CA ILE A 206 2.18 1.15 12.41
C ILE A 206 0.73 1.02 12.90
N SER A 207 0.48 1.33 14.17
CA SER A 207 -0.86 1.30 14.78
C SER A 207 -1.89 2.19 14.08
N GLY A 208 -1.44 3.26 13.40
CA GLY A 208 -2.27 4.21 12.65
C GLY A 208 -2.35 3.94 11.15
N TRP A 209 -1.68 2.89 10.64
CA TRP A 209 -1.96 2.38 9.30
C TRP A 209 -3.34 1.74 9.27
N THR A 210 -3.94 1.63 8.09
CA THR A 210 -5.27 1.04 7.92
C THR A 210 -5.23 -0.14 6.96
N LEU A 211 -6.10 -1.11 7.20
CA LEU A 211 -6.40 -2.22 6.30
C LEU A 211 -7.91 -2.23 6.07
N ASN A 212 -8.34 -2.09 4.82
CA ASN A 212 -9.75 -1.92 4.45
C ASN A 212 -10.45 -0.80 5.27
N GLY A 213 -9.69 0.23 5.66
CA GLY A 213 -10.18 1.39 6.41
C GLY A 213 -10.22 1.22 7.92
N VAL A 214 -9.90 0.03 8.44
CA VAL A 214 -9.79 -0.25 9.88
C VAL A 214 -8.33 -0.03 10.32
N GLN A 215 -8.10 0.72 11.40
CA GLN A 215 -6.74 0.92 11.90
C GLN A 215 -6.13 -0.39 12.40
N ILE A 216 -4.86 -0.64 12.09
CA ILE A 216 -4.13 -1.86 12.48
C ILE A 216 -4.25 -2.15 13.99
N SER A 217 -4.23 -1.13 14.84
CA SER A 217 -4.38 -1.28 16.29
C SER A 217 -5.77 -1.74 16.75
N GLU A 218 -6.79 -1.48 15.94
CA GLU A 218 -8.20 -1.76 16.19
C GLU A 218 -8.67 -3.07 15.54
N ILE A 219 -7.88 -3.65 14.62
CA ILE A 219 -8.20 -4.93 13.98
C ILE A 219 -8.35 -6.01 15.05
N SER A 220 -9.52 -6.64 15.05
CA SER A 220 -9.88 -7.73 15.92
C SER A 220 -10.82 -8.68 15.18
N GLY A 221 -10.40 -9.93 14.97
CA GLY A 221 -11.24 -11.03 14.46
C GLY A 221 -11.92 -10.81 13.11
N GLY A 222 -11.35 -11.39 12.04
CA GLY A 222 -11.86 -11.30 10.66
C GLY A 222 -11.45 -9.99 9.97
N VAL A 223 -10.96 -10.07 8.73
CA VAL A 223 -10.50 -8.94 7.90
C VAL A 223 -11.22 -8.97 6.55
#